data_AF-A0AAE3KTS1-F1
#
_entry.id   AF-A0AAE3KTS1-F1
#
_cell.length_a   1.000
_cell.length_b   1.000
_cell.length_c   1.000
_cell.angle_alpha   90.00
_cell.angle_beta   90.00
_cell.angle_gamma   90.00
#
_symmetry.space_group_name_H-M   'P 1'
#
loop_
_entity.id
_entity.type
_entity.pdbx_description
1 polymer ?
#
loop_
_entity_poly.entity_id
_entity_poly.type
_entity_poly.pdbx_seq_one_letter_code
_entity_poly.pdbx_strand_id
1 'polypeptide(L)'
;LVASISAQTNIVCNGASTGSATVTASSGISPYSYSWAPSGGTAATATGLSAGTYTVTVTDANSCLQTATVNITQPAALVASISAQTNIICNGASTGSATVSASG
;
A
#
# COMPACT_ATOMS: atom_id res chain seq x y z
N LEU A 1 11.18 -22.34 -14.46
CA LEU A 1 10.81 -21.33 -13.45
C LEU A 1 9.72 -20.43 -14.01
N VAL A 2 8.60 -20.31 -13.30
CA VAL A 2 7.54 -19.31 -13.50
C VAL A 2 7.31 -18.64 -12.16
N ALA A 3 7.29 -17.30 -12.15
CA ALA A 3 6.94 -16.50 -10.98
C ALA A 3 5.59 -15.83 -11.20
N SER A 4 4.67 -15.98 -10.26
CA SER A 4 3.33 -15.38 -10.33
C SER A 4 2.91 -14.85 -8.98
N ILE A 5 2.23 -13.70 -8.95
CA ILE A 5 1.64 -13.16 -7.73
C ILE A 5 0.41 -14.00 -7.38
N SER A 6 0.42 -14.66 -6.22
CA SER A 6 -0.65 -15.54 -5.78
C SER A 6 -1.64 -14.86 -4.85
N ALA A 7 -1.20 -13.82 -4.13
CA ALA A 7 -2.03 -13.04 -3.22
C ALA A 7 -1.50 -11.61 -3.10
N GLN A 8 -2.42 -10.67 -2.90
CA GLN A 8 -2.10 -9.29 -2.58
C GLN A 8 -3.12 -8.72 -1.60
N THR A 9 -2.68 -7.83 -0.71
CA THR A 9 -3.52 -7.06 0.20
C THR A 9 -3.25 -5.58 -0.01
N ASN A 10 -4.30 -4.84 -0.38
CA ASN A 10 -4.24 -3.39 -0.51
C ASN A 10 -4.33 -2.70 0.85
N ILE A 11 -3.88 -1.45 0.90
CA ILE A 11 -3.90 -0.64 2.10
C ILE A 11 -5.31 -0.07 2.31
N VAL A 12 -5.80 -0.14 3.55
CA VAL A 12 -7.15 0.32 3.92
C VAL A 12 -7.16 1.75 4.45
N CYS A 13 -6.05 2.25 4.99
CA CYS A 13 -5.92 3.61 5.50
C CYS A 13 -4.88 4.36 4.67
N ASN A 14 -5.24 5.50 4.08
CA ASN A 14 -4.31 6.31 3.30
C ASN A 14 -3.04 6.60 4.11
N GLY A 15 -1.87 6.34 3.51
CA GLY A 15 -0.56 6.57 4.14
C GLY A 15 -0.09 5.47 5.10
N ALA A 16 -0.90 4.43 5.36
CA ALA A 16 -0.44 3.28 6.11
C ALA A 16 0.44 2.35 5.24
N SER A 17 1.39 1.66 5.87
CA SER A 17 2.24 0.67 5.23
C SER A 17 1.81 -0.75 5.64
N THR A 18 0.53 -1.08 5.43
CA THR A 18 -0.06 -2.38 5.81
C THR A 18 -0.27 -3.32 4.63
N GLY A 19 0.17 -2.93 3.43
CA GLY A 19 0.06 -3.74 2.22
C GLY A 19 0.91 -5.01 2.29
N SER A 20 0.51 -6.02 1.53
CA SER A 20 1.28 -7.25 1.39
C SER A 20 1.13 -7.87 0.00
N ALA A 21 2.13 -8.63 -0.42
CA ALA A 21 2.11 -9.40 -1.65
C ALA A 21 2.85 -10.73 -1.47
N THR A 22 2.30 -11.79 -2.05
CA THR A 22 2.89 -13.13 -2.03
C THR A 22 3.16 -13.58 -3.46
N VAL A 23 4.37 -14.06 -3.71
CA VAL A 23 4.75 -14.69 -4.98
C VAL A 23 4.83 -16.20 -4.81
N THR A 24 4.39 -16.92 -5.82
CA THR A 24 4.62 -18.36 -5.97
C THR A 24 5.59 -18.60 -7.13
N ALA A 25 6.59 -19.44 -6.86
CA ALA A 25 7.52 -19.95 -7.85
C ALA A 25 7.15 -21.39 -8.21
N SER A 26 7.02 -21.70 -9.49
CA SER A 26 6.73 -23.04 -9.99
C SER A 26 7.66 -23.41 -11.15
N SER A 27 7.78 -24.71 -11.47
CA SER A 27 8.57 -25.25 -12.59
C SER A 27 10.09 -24.95 -12.62
N GLY A 28 10.73 -24.56 -11.50
CA GLY A 28 12.18 -24.36 -11.42
C GLY A 28 12.89 -25.40 -10.55
N ILE A 29 14.19 -25.19 -10.34
CA ILE A 29 15.00 -26.04 -9.45
C ILE A 29 15.22 -25.31 -8.12
N SER A 30 14.77 -25.92 -7.03
CA SER A 30 15.01 -25.44 -5.66
C SER A 30 16.50 -25.50 -5.30
N PRO A 31 17.02 -24.57 -4.47
CA PRO A 31 16.30 -23.50 -3.76
C PRO A 31 16.00 -22.27 -4.65
N TYR A 32 14.92 -21.56 -4.30
CA TYR A 32 14.57 -20.27 -4.91
C TYR A 32 15.02 -19.11 -4.03
N SER A 33 15.53 -18.06 -4.63
CA SER A 33 15.78 -16.77 -3.99
C SER A 33 14.81 -15.71 -4.51
N TYR A 34 14.41 -14.80 -3.64
CA TYR A 34 13.47 -13.72 -3.96
C TYR A 34 14.14 -12.38 -3.69
N SER A 35 13.84 -11.38 -4.52
CA SER A 35 14.27 -10.01 -4.31
C SER A 35 13.14 -9.07 -4.70
N TRP A 36 12.63 -8.33 -3.72
CA TRP A 36 11.57 -7.35 -3.93
C TRP A 36 12.13 -5.94 -4.08
N ALA A 37 11.70 -5.25 -5.13
CA ALA A 37 11.98 -3.84 -5.38
C ALA A 37 10.68 -3.04 -5.46
N PRO A 38 10.64 -1.79 -4.97
CA PRO A 38 11.72 -1.04 -4.32
C PRO A 38 11.99 -1.47 -2.86
N SER A 39 11.09 -2.24 -2.24
CA SER A 39 11.25 -2.82 -0.91
C SER A 39 10.40 -4.09 -0.79
N GLY A 40 10.56 -4.85 0.30
CA GLY A 40 9.82 -6.11 0.53
C GLY A 40 10.69 -7.31 0.92
N GLY A 41 12.02 -7.14 0.91
CA GLY A 41 12.98 -8.14 1.41
C GLY A 41 13.23 -9.28 0.43
N THR A 42 13.59 -10.45 0.98
CA THR A 42 14.00 -11.64 0.21
C THR A 42 13.15 -12.88 0.48
N ALA A 43 12.00 -12.70 1.12
CA ALA A 43 11.02 -13.76 1.34
C ALA A 43 10.03 -13.88 0.17
N ALA A 44 9.32 -14.99 0.09
CA ALA A 44 8.23 -15.17 -0.89
C ALA A 44 7.05 -14.22 -0.62
N THR A 45 6.87 -13.79 0.64
CA THR A 45 5.85 -12.82 1.03
C THR A 45 6.53 -11.52 1.47
N ALA A 46 6.20 -10.43 0.78
CA ALA A 46 6.53 -9.08 1.20
C ALA A 46 5.38 -8.49 2.01
N THR A 47 5.67 -7.96 3.19
CA THR A 47 4.71 -7.32 4.10
C THR A 47 5.19 -5.92 4.46
N GLY A 48 4.30 -5.09 5.01
CA GLY A 48 4.67 -3.74 5.39
C GLY A 48 4.81 -2.79 4.18
N LEU A 49 4.15 -3.11 3.06
CA LEU A 49 4.27 -2.37 1.82
C LEU A 49 3.39 -1.11 1.85
N SER A 50 3.91 -0.02 1.28
CA SER A 50 3.18 1.24 1.06
C SER A 50 2.48 1.21 -0.29
N ALA A 51 1.61 2.18 -0.60
CA ALA A 51 0.98 2.23 -1.90
C ALA A 51 2.04 2.46 -2.99
N GLY A 52 1.99 1.64 -4.03
CA GLY A 52 3.00 1.65 -5.09
C GLY A 52 3.08 0.33 -5.83
N THR A 53 3.91 0.33 -6.87
CA THR A 53 4.19 -0.85 -7.67
C THR A 53 5.43 -1.55 -7.15
N TYR A 54 5.32 -2.87 -6.93
CA TYR A 54 6.39 -3.73 -6.47
C TYR A 54 6.69 -4.79 -7.51
N THR A 55 7.97 -5.06 -7.73
CA THR A 55 8.42 -6.14 -8.61
C THR A 55 9.27 -7.10 -7.81
N VAL A 56 8.90 -8.37 -7.86
CA VAL A 56 9.70 -9.45 -7.29
C VAL A 56 10.49 -10.13 -8.40
N THR A 57 11.77 -10.33 -8.16
CA THR A 57 12.66 -11.15 -8.98
C THR A 57 12.89 -12.46 -8.26
N VAL A 58 12.51 -13.56 -8.90
CA VAL A 58 12.72 -14.92 -8.41
C VAL A 58 13.87 -15.53 -9.20
N THR A 59 14.86 -16.07 -8.49
CA THR A 59 16.00 -16.78 -9.10
C THR A 59 16.00 -18.22 -8.63
N ASP A 60 16.09 -19.18 -9.55
CA ASP A 60 16.27 -20.59 -9.22
C ASP A 60 17.75 -20.99 -9.08
N ALA A 61 18.00 -22.24 -8.69
CA ALA A 61 19.36 -22.76 -8.49
C ALA A 61 20.23 -22.78 -9.76
N ASN A 62 19.61 -22.75 -10.95
CA ASN A 62 20.30 -22.65 -12.24
C ASN A 62 20.51 -21.21 -12.70
N SER A 63 20.31 -20.23 -11.81
CA SER A 63 20.39 -18.80 -12.12
C SER A 63 19.37 -18.32 -13.16
N CYS A 64 18.27 -19.05 -13.37
CA CYS A 64 17.17 -18.54 -14.19
C CYS A 64 16.37 -17.51 -13.41
N LEU A 65 16.16 -16.35 -14.02
CA LEU A 65 15.44 -15.21 -13.44
C LEU A 65 14.03 -15.11 -14.02
N GLN A 66 13.05 -14.89 -13.15
CA GLN A 66 11.70 -14.52 -13.53
C GLN A 66 11.21 -13.38 -12.66
N THR A 67 10.42 -12.49 -13.24
CA THR A 67 9.88 -11.33 -12.52
C THR A 67 8.37 -11.34 -12.52
N ALA A 68 7.78 -10.93 -11.40
CA ALA A 68 6.35 -10.68 -11.31
C ALA A 68 6.12 -9.30 -10.69
N THR A 69 5.09 -8.60 -11.15
CA THR A 69 4.77 -7.24 -10.71
C THR A 69 3.40 -7.22 -10.05
N VAL A 70 3.28 -6.46 -8.97
CA VAL A 70 2.04 -6.23 -8.22
C VAL A 70 1.88 -4.74 -7.93
N ASN A 71 0.65 -4.26 -7.94
CA ASN A 71 0.35 -2.88 -7.58
C ASN A 71 -0.49 -2.85 -6.29
N ILE A 72 0.06 -2.26 -5.23
CA ILE A 72 -0.60 -2.04 -3.95
C ILE A 72 -1.28 -0.67 -4.00
N THR A 73 -2.59 -0.65 -3.84
CA THR A 73 -3.39 0.60 -3.83
C THR A 73 -3.73 1.02 -2.39
N GLN A 74 -4.09 2.29 -2.23
CA GLN A 74 -4.68 2.84 -0.99
C GLN A 74 -5.86 3.76 -1.34
N PRO A 75 -6.82 3.99 -0.42
CA PRO A 75 -7.90 4.95 -0.64
C PRO A 75 -7.39 6.38 -0.72
N ALA A 76 -8.24 7.31 -1.16
CA ALA A 76 -7.92 8.73 -1.14
C ALA A 76 -7.73 9.23 0.30
N ALA A 77 -6.99 10.32 0.44
CA ALA A 77 -6.72 10.90 1.75
C ALA A 77 -8.01 11.51 2.30
N LEU A 78 -8.29 11.24 3.58
CA LEU A 78 -9.39 11.92 4.28
C LEU A 78 -9.01 13.39 4.48
N VAL A 79 -9.81 14.28 3.90
CA VAL A 79 -9.67 15.73 4.02
C VAL A 79 -10.85 16.25 4.83
N ALA A 80 -10.56 16.86 5.98
CA ALA A 80 -11.53 17.66 6.73
C ALA A 80 -11.34 19.14 6.37
N SER A 81 -12.41 19.81 5.98
CA SER A 81 -12.42 21.22 5.61
C SER A 81 -13.52 21.96 6.36
N ILE A 82 -13.27 23.21 6.77
CA ILE A 82 -14.31 24.07 7.34
C ILE A 82 -15.17 24.58 6.18
N SER A 83 -16.43 24.15 6.14
CA SER A 83 -17.39 24.51 5.09
C SER A 83 -18.08 25.84 5.39
N ALA A 84 -18.34 26.11 6.67
CA ALA A 84 -18.93 27.36 7.12
C ALA A 84 -18.43 27.72 8.51
N GLN A 85 -18.28 29.02 8.77
CA GLN A 85 -18.08 29.55 10.11
C GLN A 85 -18.91 30.80 10.32
N THR A 86 -19.47 30.94 11.52
CA THR A 86 -20.14 32.14 11.99
C THR A 86 -19.39 32.63 13.23
N ASN A 87 -18.84 33.83 13.14
CA ASN A 87 -18.15 34.45 14.27
C ASN A 87 -19.15 35.00 15.28
N ILE A 88 -18.73 35.01 16.54
CA ILE A 88 -19.45 35.69 17.61
C ILE A 88 -19.42 37.20 17.38
N ILE A 89 -20.57 37.86 17.52
CA ILE A 89 -20.74 39.28 17.17
C ILE A 89 -20.40 40.20 18.36
N CYS A 90 -20.50 39.70 19.60
CA CYS A 90 -20.24 40.47 20.82
C CYS A 90 -19.52 39.62 21.88
N ASN A 91 -18.66 40.25 22.69
CA ASN A 91 -17.92 39.57 23.75
C ASN A 91 -18.89 38.94 24.78
N GLY A 92 -18.76 37.64 25.04
CA GLY A 92 -19.59 36.90 26.00
C GLY A 92 -20.84 36.22 25.44
N ALA A 93 -21.18 36.42 24.16
CA ALA A 93 -22.22 35.63 23.50
C ALA A 93 -21.76 34.19 23.19
N SER A 94 -22.71 33.31 22.83
CA SER A 94 -22.42 31.90 22.47
C SER A 94 -23.00 31.54 21.10
N THR A 95 -23.12 32.53 20.21
CA THR A 95 -23.76 32.39 18.88
C THR A 95 -22.80 31.94 17.77
N GLY A 96 -21.52 31.72 18.08
CA GLY A 96 -20.55 31.23 17.11
C GLY A 96 -20.88 29.80 16.67
N SER A 97 -20.64 29.49 15.40
CA SER A 97 -20.83 28.13 14.87
C SER A 97 -19.75 27.82 13.84
N ALA A 98 -19.36 26.55 13.75
CA ALA A 98 -18.49 26.05 12.69
C ALA A 98 -19.07 24.75 12.14
N THR A 99 -19.05 24.61 10.81
CA THR A 99 -19.49 23.40 10.11
C THR A 99 -18.32 22.82 9.35
N VAL A 100 -18.11 21.51 9.49
CA VAL A 100 -17.02 20.78 8.84
C VAL A 100 -17.60 19.87 7.77
N SER A 101 -16.99 19.88 6.59
CA SER A 101 -17.20 18.89 5.53
C SER A 101 -15.98 17.97 5.44
N ALA A 102 -16.23 16.66 5.42
CA ALA A 102 -15.21 15.65 5.21
C ALA A 102 -15.36 15.03 3.81
N SER A 103 -14.26 14.82 3.10
CA SER A 103 -14.20 14.14 1.80
C SER A 103 -13.00 13.21 1.75
N GLY A 104 -13.13 12.06 1.12
CA GLY A 104 -12.08 11.04 1.00
C GLY A 104 -12.63 9.73 0.44
#